data_AF-A0A941QZX4-F1
#
_entry.id   AF-A0A941QZX4-F1
#
_cell.length_a   1.000
_cell.length_b   1.000
_cell.length_c   1.000
_cell.angle_alpha   90.00
_cell.angle_beta   90.00
_cell.angle_gamma   90.00
#
_symmetry.space_group_name_H-M   'P 1'
#
loop_
_entity.id
_entity.type
_entity.pdbx_description
1 polymer ?
#
loop_
_entity_poly.entity_id
_entity_poly.type
_entity_poly.pdbx_seq_one_letter_code
_entity_poly.pdbx_strand_id
1 'polypeptide(L)'
;MQYDVSKLTKNNISINRSQIISVLGLYCFVLGTSLLGFSVYLFLESSGIVNEVLISWSGQGLFWSFITLFVSLFVLFVPVEFFNEYFIENRSFRNLLTNVVSVIFVSLFFLVLFQILLRNQNVFVNEYLVIARAVSFSGFIAIPLVLFLFHNFGKNLSFINNYSYSLILIIWIISTQIFL
;
A
#
# COMPACT_ATOMS: atom_id res chain seq x y z
N MET A 1 -5.80 -19.24 48.81
CA MET A 1 -6.30 -19.28 47.42
C MET A 1 -6.75 -17.89 46.96
N GLN A 2 -5.86 -16.89 47.02
CA GLN A 2 -6.18 -15.51 46.63
C GLN A 2 -4.99 -14.78 45.96
N TYR A 3 -3.87 -15.49 45.76
CA TYR A 3 -2.62 -14.92 45.25
C TYR A 3 -2.38 -15.15 43.74
N ASP A 4 -3.25 -15.91 43.06
CA ASP A 4 -3.09 -16.20 41.63
C ASP A 4 -3.90 -15.29 40.70
N VAL A 5 -4.83 -14.47 41.25
CA VAL A 5 -5.68 -13.59 40.42
C VAL A 5 -4.99 -12.25 40.10
N SER A 6 -3.99 -11.85 40.89
CA SER A 6 -3.21 -10.62 40.68
C SER A 6 -2.08 -10.76 39.66
N LYS A 7 -1.86 -11.97 39.13
CA LYS A 7 -0.93 -12.26 38.03
C LYS A 7 -1.65 -12.30 36.66
N LEU A 8 -2.79 -11.63 36.55
CA LEU A 8 -3.16 -10.94 35.31
C LEU A 8 -2.18 -9.78 35.11
N THR A 9 -0.90 -10.12 34.90
CA THR A 9 0.08 -9.28 34.24
C THR A 9 -0.63 -8.72 33.03
N LYS A 10 -1.05 -7.47 33.14
CA LYS A 10 -0.67 -6.36 32.26
C LYS A 10 0.10 -6.84 31.03
N ASN A 11 -0.54 -7.67 30.22
CA ASN A 11 -0.20 -7.86 28.83
C ASN A 11 -0.59 -6.53 28.23
N ASN A 12 0.31 -5.54 28.40
CA ASN A 12 0.34 -4.39 27.54
C ASN A 12 0.27 -5.01 26.14
N ILE A 13 -0.86 -4.82 25.47
CA ILE A 13 -0.98 -5.03 24.04
C ILE A 13 -0.05 -3.96 23.46
N SER A 14 1.26 -4.23 23.51
CA SER A 14 2.27 -3.40 22.90
C SER A 14 2.11 -3.68 21.42
N ILE A 15 1.20 -2.94 20.81
CA ILE A 15 1.08 -2.83 19.36
C ILE A 15 2.51 -2.67 18.86
N ASN A 16 2.95 -3.61 18.03
CA ASN A 16 4.31 -3.63 17.56
C ASN A 16 4.46 -2.49 16.55
N ARG A 17 4.95 -1.34 17.03
CA ARG A 17 5.03 -0.10 16.26
C ARG A 17 5.81 -0.30 14.95
N SER A 18 6.82 -1.16 14.98
CA SER A 18 7.59 -1.60 13.82
C SER A 18 6.70 -2.17 12.71
N GLN A 19 5.79 -3.09 13.04
CA GLN A 19 4.90 -3.72 12.07
C GLN A 19 3.96 -2.72 11.38
N ILE A 20 3.41 -1.77 12.15
CA ILE A 20 2.56 -0.72 11.58
C ILE A 20 3.36 0.19 10.66
N ILE A 21 4.59 0.56 11.05
CA ILE A 21 5.48 1.38 10.22
C ILE A 21 5.85 0.64 8.93
N SER A 22 6.17 -0.65 8.98
CA SER A 22 6.45 -1.47 7.79
C SER A 22 5.25 -1.52 6.84
N VAL A 23 4.03 -1.66 7.38
CA VAL A 23 2.79 -1.70 6.59
C VAL A 23 2.47 -0.34 5.97
N LEU A 24 2.68 0.75 6.71
CA LEU A 24 2.58 2.11 6.18
C LEU A 24 3.57 2.34 5.04
N GLY A 25 4.81 1.87 5.21
CA GLY A 25 5.84 1.91 4.17
C GLY A 25 5.40 1.16 2.90
N LEU A 26 4.90 -0.08 3.04
CA LEU A 26 4.36 -0.84 1.92
C LEU A 26 3.23 -0.08 1.20
N TYR A 27 2.27 0.44 1.96
CA TYR A 27 1.15 1.18 1.38
C TYR A 27 1.63 2.39 0.57
N CYS A 28 2.52 3.20 1.13
CA CYS A 28 3.10 4.36 0.46
C CYS A 28 3.92 3.98 -0.78
N PHE A 29 4.67 2.87 -0.75
CA PHE A 29 5.37 2.38 -1.94
C PHE A 29 4.40 1.98 -3.05
N VAL A 30 3.36 1.22 -2.72
CA VAL A 30 2.37 0.76 -3.70
C VAL A 30 1.61 1.95 -4.30
N LEU A 31 1.20 2.91 -3.47
CA LEU A 31 0.54 4.13 -3.92
C LEU A 31 1.47 5.00 -4.78
N GLY A 32 2.72 5.17 -4.37
CA GLY A 32 3.71 5.93 -5.12
C GLY A 32 4.00 5.31 -6.49
N THR A 33 4.20 3.99 -6.54
CA THR A 33 4.45 3.26 -7.80
C THR A 33 3.24 3.27 -8.74
N SER A 34 2.02 3.16 -8.23
CA SER A 34 0.81 3.22 -9.08
C SER A 34 0.60 4.62 -9.66
N LEU A 35 0.84 5.68 -8.86
CA LEU A 35 0.85 7.06 -9.37
C LEU A 35 1.96 7.30 -10.40
N LEU A 36 3.13 6.67 -10.23
CA LEU A 36 4.20 6.72 -11.22
C LEU A 36 3.76 6.09 -12.53
N GLY A 37 3.14 4.91 -12.47
CA GLY A 37 2.57 4.24 -13.64
C GLY A 37 1.55 5.10 -14.36
N PHE A 38 0.69 5.80 -13.62
CA PHE A 38 -0.26 6.75 -14.21
C PHE A 38 0.41 7.96 -14.86
N SER A 39 1.47 8.50 -14.27
CA SER A 39 2.26 9.57 -14.88
C SER A 39 2.85 9.17 -16.23
N VAL A 40 3.38 7.94 -16.32
CA VAL A 40 3.90 7.37 -17.58
C VAL A 40 2.77 7.18 -18.60
N TYR A 41 1.61 6.71 -18.16
CA TYR A 41 0.43 6.58 -19.02
C TYR A 41 0.04 7.93 -19.65
N LEU A 42 -0.07 8.99 -18.85
CA LEU A 42 -0.37 10.34 -19.36
C LEU A 42 0.71 10.88 -20.32
N PHE A 43 1.98 10.54 -20.07
CA PHE A 43 3.08 10.91 -20.96
C PHE A 43 2.96 10.21 -22.33
N LEU A 44 2.60 8.92 -22.34
CA LEU A 44 2.41 8.14 -23.57
C LEU A 44 1.20 8.61 -24.36
N GLU A 45 0.09 8.91 -23.67
CA GLU A 45 -1.12 9.47 -24.27
C GLU A 45 -0.81 10.85 -24.88
N SER A 46 -0.08 11.71 -24.17
CA SER A 46 0.32 13.01 -24.71
C SER A 46 1.32 12.94 -25.87
N SER A 47 2.08 11.85 -25.98
CA SER A 47 3.03 11.64 -27.09
C SER A 47 2.35 11.07 -28.33
N GLY A 48 1.04 10.77 -28.27
CA GLY A 48 0.27 10.15 -29.35
C GLY A 48 0.60 8.68 -29.58
N ILE A 49 1.24 8.01 -28.61
CA ILE A 49 1.54 6.57 -28.69
C ILE A 49 0.29 5.74 -28.32
N VAL A 50 -0.55 6.28 -27.43
CA VAL A 50 -1.79 5.67 -26.94
C VAL A 50 -2.96 6.59 -27.31
N ASN A 51 -4.16 6.03 -27.48
CA ASN A 51 -5.36 6.79 -27.78
C ASN A 51 -5.71 7.79 -26.66
N GLU A 52 -6.09 9.01 -27.07
CA GLU A 52 -6.53 10.08 -26.18
C GLU A 52 -7.92 9.75 -25.61
N VAL A 53 -7.98 9.40 -24.33
CA VAL A 53 -9.22 9.08 -23.60
C VAL A 53 -9.46 10.10 -22.48
N LEU A 54 -8.38 10.56 -21.83
CA LEU A 54 -8.42 11.49 -20.69
C LEU A 54 -7.99 12.91 -21.08
N ILE A 55 -7.15 13.04 -22.11
CA ILE A 55 -6.55 14.30 -22.53
C ILE A 55 -7.35 14.90 -23.70
N SER A 56 -7.63 16.20 -23.65
CA SER A 56 -8.21 16.96 -24.78
C SER A 56 -7.18 17.76 -25.56
N TRP A 57 -5.99 17.99 -24.98
CA TRP A 57 -4.87 18.67 -25.61
C TRP A 57 -3.54 18.18 -25.06
N SER A 58 -2.56 17.89 -25.93
CA SER A 58 -1.25 17.37 -25.54
C SER A 58 -0.53 18.19 -24.47
N GLY A 59 -0.63 19.52 -24.50
CA GLY A 59 -0.05 20.39 -23.47
C GLY A 59 -0.62 20.14 -22.06
N GLN A 60 -1.92 19.85 -21.97
CA GLN A 60 -2.57 19.49 -20.71
C GLN A 60 -2.07 18.14 -20.20
N GLY A 61 -1.92 17.16 -21.09
CA GLY A 61 -1.38 15.83 -20.79
C GLY A 61 0.02 15.87 -20.20
N LEU A 62 0.96 16.56 -20.87
CA LEU A 62 2.33 16.72 -20.38
C LEU A 62 2.39 17.44 -19.03
N PHE A 63 1.58 18.48 -18.85
CA PHE A 63 1.56 19.24 -17.60
C PHE A 63 1.14 18.35 -16.42
N TRP A 64 0.04 17.60 -16.56
CA TRP A 64 -0.42 16.68 -15.52
C TRP A 64 0.51 15.48 -15.33
N SER A 65 1.16 14.99 -16.39
CA SER A 65 2.19 13.95 -16.30
C SER A 65 3.37 14.39 -15.43
N PHE A 66 3.89 15.61 -15.60
CA PHE A 66 4.97 16.10 -14.75
C PHE A 66 4.55 16.34 -13.31
N ILE A 67 3.36 16.89 -13.07
CA ILE A 67 2.83 17.06 -11.70
C ILE A 67 2.75 15.70 -11.01
N THR A 68 2.16 14.71 -11.67
CA THR A 68 2.02 13.36 -11.11
C THR A 68 3.36 12.68 -10.88
N LEU A 69 4.32 12.90 -11.76
CA LEU A 69 5.69 12.37 -11.61
C LEU A 69 6.33 12.89 -10.34
N PHE A 70 6.34 14.21 -10.12
CA PHE A 70 6.97 14.79 -8.94
C PHE A 70 6.24 14.43 -7.65
N VAL A 71 4.91 14.38 -7.67
CA VAL A 71 4.11 13.93 -6.51
C VAL A 71 4.41 12.47 -6.21
N SER A 72 4.47 11.60 -7.22
CA SER A 72 4.80 10.18 -7.05
C SER A 72 6.19 9.99 -6.45
N LEU A 73 7.21 10.69 -6.97
CA LEU A 73 8.57 10.64 -6.43
C LEU A 73 8.62 11.08 -4.97
N PHE A 74 7.88 12.14 -4.62
CA PHE A 74 7.79 12.60 -3.23
C PHE A 74 7.16 11.53 -2.32
N VAL A 75 6.05 10.92 -2.74
CA VAL A 75 5.39 9.84 -1.98
C VAL A 75 6.31 8.63 -1.81
N LEU A 76 7.05 8.24 -2.86
CA LEU A 76 8.02 7.13 -2.80
C LEU A 76 9.19 7.42 -1.86
N PHE A 77 9.57 8.69 -1.71
CA PHE A 77 10.64 9.08 -0.81
C PHE A 77 10.25 8.97 0.67
N VAL A 78 8.96 9.13 1.00
CA VAL A 78 8.48 9.12 2.40
C VAL A 78 8.86 7.82 3.12
N PRO A 79 8.61 6.61 2.59
CA PRO A 79 9.08 5.39 3.24
C PRO A 79 10.59 5.30 3.35
N VAL A 80 11.30 5.69 2.28
CA VAL A 80 12.76 5.60 2.19
C VAL A 80 13.43 6.36 3.33
N GLU A 81 12.97 7.58 3.59
CA GLU A 81 13.59 8.49 4.56
C GLU A 81 13.07 8.28 5.99
N PHE A 82 11.77 8.02 6.18
CA PHE A 82 11.15 8.04 7.51
C PHE A 82 10.91 6.65 8.11
N PHE A 83 10.83 5.60 7.29
CA PHE A 83 10.50 4.25 7.74
C PHE A 83 11.72 3.32 7.61
N ASN A 84 12.59 3.35 8.62
CA ASN A 84 13.89 2.67 8.60
C ASN A 84 13.82 1.15 8.89
N GLU A 85 12.62 0.54 8.80
CA GLU A 85 12.39 -0.88 9.13
C GLU A 85 11.59 -1.57 7.99
N TYR A 86 12.29 -2.24 7.08
CA TYR A 86 11.69 -2.97 5.95
C TYR A 86 11.53 -4.47 6.25
N PHE A 87 10.95 -4.81 7.40
CA PHE A 87 10.81 -6.21 7.79
C PHE A 87 9.42 -6.54 8.34
N ILE A 88 8.89 -7.66 7.88
CA ILE A 88 7.61 -8.21 8.34
C ILE A 88 7.88 -9.63 8.86
N GLU A 89 7.83 -9.79 10.19
CA GLU A 89 7.96 -11.10 10.81
C GLU A 89 6.60 -11.80 10.91
N ASN A 90 6.35 -12.78 10.05
CA ASN A 90 5.15 -13.64 10.10
C ASN A 90 5.40 -15.00 10.78
N ARG A 91 6.27 -15.06 11.80
CA ARG A 91 6.68 -16.32 12.43
C ARG A 91 5.63 -16.90 13.39
N SER A 92 4.95 -16.04 14.14
CA SER A 92 3.90 -16.45 15.09
C SER A 92 2.51 -16.10 14.56
N PHE A 93 1.50 -16.88 14.92
CA PHE A 93 0.10 -16.58 14.58
C PHE A 93 -0.33 -15.20 15.10
N ARG A 94 0.17 -14.79 16.27
CA ARG A 94 -0.07 -13.46 16.83
C ARG A 94 0.48 -12.34 15.93
N ASN A 95 1.68 -12.51 15.38
CA ASN A 95 2.27 -11.53 14.48
C ASN A 95 1.51 -11.47 13.15
N LEU A 96 1.09 -12.63 12.60
CA LEU A 96 0.23 -12.64 11.42
C LEU A 96 -1.06 -11.87 11.67
N LEU A 97 -1.74 -12.13 12.79
CA LEU A 97 -3.01 -11.47 13.10
C LEU A 97 -2.80 -9.96 13.26
N THR A 98 -1.71 -9.55 13.91
CA THR A 98 -1.35 -8.13 14.06
C THR A 98 -1.07 -7.48 12.70
N ASN A 99 -0.32 -8.15 11.81
CA ASN A 99 -0.03 -7.66 10.47
C ASN A 99 -1.31 -7.54 9.63
N VAL A 100 -2.16 -8.56 9.61
CA VAL A 100 -3.43 -8.54 8.88
C VAL A 100 -4.33 -7.41 9.37
N VAL A 101 -4.53 -7.30 10.69
CA VAL A 101 -5.36 -6.23 11.27
C VAL A 101 -4.77 -4.86 10.96
N SER A 102 -3.45 -4.70 11.04
CA SER A 102 -2.78 -3.42 10.73
C SER A 102 -2.93 -3.03 9.25
N VAL A 103 -2.79 -3.97 8.32
CA VAL A 103 -2.97 -3.73 6.87
C VAL A 103 -4.41 -3.32 6.58
N ILE A 104 -5.39 -4.02 7.15
CA ILE A 104 -6.81 -3.68 7.01
C ILE A 104 -7.08 -2.27 7.54
N PHE A 105 -6.61 -1.97 8.75
CA PHE A 105 -6.83 -0.67 9.37
C PHE A 105 -6.19 0.47 8.57
N VAL A 106 -4.93 0.32 8.18
CA VAL A 106 -4.20 1.32 7.37
C VAL A 106 -4.90 1.53 6.03
N SER A 107 -5.29 0.45 5.34
CA SER A 107 -5.95 0.54 4.03
C SER A 107 -7.31 1.23 4.12
N LEU A 108 -8.13 0.90 5.13
CA LEU A 108 -9.42 1.56 5.36
C LEU A 108 -9.25 3.03 5.74
N PHE A 109 -8.27 3.35 6.59
CA PHE A 109 -7.98 4.72 6.98
C PHE A 109 -7.65 5.59 5.76
N PHE A 110 -6.73 5.14 4.90
CA PHE A 110 -6.39 5.89 3.69
C PHE A 110 -7.52 5.94 2.68
N LEU A 111 -8.32 4.87 2.55
CA LEU A 111 -9.50 4.87 1.67
C LEU A 111 -10.47 5.99 2.02
N VAL A 112 -10.83 6.12 3.30
CA VAL A 112 -11.73 7.18 3.77
C VAL A 112 -11.06 8.56 3.62
N LEU A 113 -9.78 8.66 3.97
CA LEU A 113 -9.02 9.91 3.87
C LEU A 113 -8.99 10.45 2.43
N PHE A 114 -8.65 9.61 1.44
CA PHE A 114 -8.61 10.01 0.04
C PHE A 114 -9.99 10.33 -0.52
N GLN A 115 -11.04 9.61 -0.09
CA GLN A 115 -12.41 9.92 -0.52
C GLN A 115 -12.87 11.29 -0.06
N ILE A 116 -12.50 11.70 1.15
CA ILE A 116 -12.86 13.03 1.67
C ILE A 116 -12.02 14.11 0.99
N LEU A 117 -10.71 13.88 0.84
CA LEU A 117 -9.76 14.88 0.38
C LEU A 117 -9.83 15.13 -1.13
N LEU A 118 -10.06 14.10 -1.94
CA LEU A 118 -10.05 14.15 -3.41
C LEU A 118 -11.46 14.18 -4.02
N ARG A 119 -12.48 14.59 -3.25
CA ARG A 119 -13.86 14.73 -3.74
C ARG A 119 -13.98 15.96 -4.64
N ASN A 120 -13.51 15.86 -5.88
CA ASN A 120 -13.58 16.93 -6.87
C ASN A 120 -14.07 16.42 -8.24
N GLN A 121 -14.53 17.33 -9.11
CA GLN A 121 -15.08 17.04 -10.44
C GLN A 121 -14.02 16.99 -11.55
N ASN A 122 -12.76 17.33 -11.25
CA ASN A 122 -11.69 17.27 -12.25
C ASN A 122 -11.39 15.82 -12.65
N VAL A 123 -11.31 15.55 -13.96
CA VAL A 123 -11.07 14.20 -14.51
C VAL A 123 -9.81 13.56 -13.91
N PHE A 124 -8.68 14.28 -13.89
CA PHE A 124 -7.42 13.76 -13.30
C PHE A 124 -7.52 13.45 -11.80
N VAL A 125 -8.22 14.28 -11.04
CA VAL A 125 -8.38 14.08 -9.59
C VAL A 125 -9.27 12.87 -9.32
N ASN A 126 -10.27 12.65 -10.17
CA ASN A 126 -11.08 11.44 -10.12
C ASN A 126 -10.26 10.18 -10.42
N GLU A 127 -9.34 10.22 -11.40
CA GLU A 127 -8.43 9.11 -11.66
C GLU A 127 -7.49 8.83 -10.47
N TYR A 128 -6.96 9.85 -9.80
CA TYR A 128 -6.19 9.65 -8.56
C TYR A 128 -7.03 8.97 -7.48
N LEU A 129 -8.31 9.33 -7.37
CA LEU A 129 -9.23 8.70 -6.43
C LEU A 129 -9.49 7.24 -6.81
N VAL A 130 -9.65 6.91 -8.09
CA VAL A 130 -9.77 5.52 -8.57
C VAL A 130 -8.53 4.71 -8.20
N ILE A 131 -7.33 5.23 -8.48
CA ILE A 131 -6.05 4.58 -8.13
C ILE A 131 -5.94 4.37 -6.61
N ALA A 132 -6.20 5.41 -5.81
CA ALA A 132 -6.12 5.32 -4.36
C ALA A 132 -7.13 4.31 -3.77
N ARG A 133 -8.33 4.22 -4.35
CA ARG A 133 -9.31 3.19 -3.99
C ARG A 133 -8.81 1.79 -4.35
N ALA A 134 -8.29 1.59 -5.56
CA ALA A 134 -7.78 0.29 -6.01
C ALA A 134 -6.62 -0.21 -5.12
N VAL A 135 -5.68 0.67 -4.78
CA VAL A 135 -4.57 0.38 -3.85
C VAL A 135 -5.09 -0.05 -2.48
N SER A 136 -6.09 0.68 -1.96
CA SER A 136 -6.67 0.41 -0.64
C SER A 136 -7.54 -0.86 -0.62
N PHE A 137 -8.28 -1.17 -1.68
CA PHE A 137 -9.06 -2.41 -1.77
C PHE A 137 -8.16 -3.64 -1.94
N SER A 138 -7.10 -3.54 -2.75
CA SER A 138 -6.08 -4.58 -2.84
C SER A 138 -5.41 -4.81 -1.49
N GLY A 139 -5.09 -3.74 -0.76
CA GLY A 139 -4.57 -3.81 0.60
C GLY A 139 -5.52 -4.48 1.58
N PHE A 140 -6.81 -4.13 1.51
CA PHE A 140 -7.85 -4.68 2.38
C PHE A 140 -8.12 -6.17 2.13
N ILE A 141 -8.08 -6.64 0.88
CA ILE A 141 -8.54 -7.99 0.49
C ILE A 141 -7.36 -8.91 0.18
N ALA A 142 -6.52 -8.53 -0.78
CA ALA A 142 -5.51 -9.42 -1.33
C ALA A 142 -4.35 -9.64 -0.37
N ILE A 143 -3.88 -8.60 0.31
CA ILE A 143 -2.71 -8.70 1.19
C ILE A 143 -2.95 -9.57 2.42
N PRO A 144 -4.09 -9.49 3.13
CA PRO A 144 -4.42 -10.46 4.16
C PRO A 144 -4.37 -11.90 3.67
N LEU A 145 -4.95 -12.20 2.51
CA LEU A 145 -4.93 -13.55 1.93
C LEU A 145 -3.50 -14.02 1.63
N VAL A 146 -2.67 -13.14 1.07
CA VAL A 146 -1.26 -13.42 0.77
C VAL A 146 -0.46 -13.63 2.05
N LEU A 147 -0.69 -12.84 3.10
CA LEU A 147 -0.08 -13.02 4.42
C LEU A 147 -0.45 -14.38 5.02
N PHE A 148 -1.71 -14.80 4.91
CA PHE A 148 -2.15 -16.14 5.33
C PHE A 148 -1.45 -17.25 4.53
N LEU A 149 -1.36 -17.12 3.21
CA LEU A 149 -0.65 -18.07 2.36
C LEU A 149 0.84 -18.14 2.73
N PHE A 150 1.50 -17.01 2.91
CA PHE A 150 2.91 -16.96 3.31
C PHE A 150 3.16 -17.53 4.69
N HIS A 151 2.23 -17.41 5.65
CA HIS A 151 2.39 -18.06 6.94
C HIS A 151 2.23 -19.58 6.86
N ASN A 152 1.32 -20.07 6.01
CA ASN A 152 1.08 -21.51 5.87
C ASN A 152 2.21 -22.19 5.09
N PHE A 153 2.62 -21.62 3.95
CA PHE A 153 3.67 -22.18 3.07
C PHE A 153 5.09 -21.77 3.46
N GLY A 154 5.26 -20.60 4.09
CA GLY A 154 6.58 -20.04 4.43
C GLY A 154 7.33 -20.79 5.52
N LYS A 155 6.66 -21.67 6.29
CA LYS A 155 7.34 -22.57 7.23
C LYS A 155 8.30 -23.55 6.55
N ASN A 156 8.08 -23.87 5.27
CA ASN A 156 8.89 -24.84 4.53
C ASN A 156 10.03 -24.20 3.70
N LEU A 157 10.03 -22.88 3.48
CA LEU A 157 10.96 -22.22 2.57
C LEU A 157 11.64 -21.04 3.25
N SER A 158 12.91 -21.21 3.66
CA SER A 158 13.73 -20.15 4.27
C SER A 158 13.89 -18.91 3.37
N PHE A 159 13.78 -19.07 2.05
CA PHE A 159 13.81 -17.99 1.07
C PHE A 159 12.66 -16.99 1.25
N ILE A 160 11.46 -17.49 1.62
CA ILE A 160 10.28 -16.64 1.83
C ILE A 160 10.51 -15.70 3.01
N ASN A 161 11.21 -16.14 4.07
CA ASN A 161 11.42 -15.33 5.27
C ASN A 161 12.35 -14.14 5.01
N ASN A 162 13.37 -14.31 4.15
CA ASN A 162 14.33 -13.25 3.84
C ASN A 162 13.79 -12.21 2.85
N TYR A 163 12.91 -12.62 1.92
CA TYR A 163 12.34 -11.74 0.89
C TYR A 163 10.86 -11.43 1.08
N SER A 164 10.28 -11.77 2.24
CA SER A 164 8.83 -11.59 2.52
C SER A 164 8.34 -10.19 2.21
N TYR A 165 9.06 -9.14 2.65
CA TYR A 165 8.67 -7.76 2.44
C TYR A 165 8.57 -7.40 0.95
N SER A 166 9.61 -7.72 0.17
CA SER A 166 9.66 -7.45 -1.26
C SER A 166 8.61 -8.23 -2.04
N LEU A 167 8.38 -9.51 -1.68
CA LEU A 167 7.35 -10.33 -2.31
C LEU A 167 5.95 -9.79 -2.04
N ILE A 168 5.66 -9.37 -0.80
CA ILE A 168 4.38 -8.73 -0.46
C ILE A 168 4.18 -7.45 -1.28
N LEU A 169 5.23 -6.62 -1.41
CA LEU A 169 5.18 -5.39 -2.20
C LEU A 169 4.84 -5.68 -3.67
N ILE A 170 5.54 -6.61 -4.32
CA ILE A 170 5.30 -6.97 -5.73
C ILE A 170 3.88 -7.51 -5.91
N ILE A 171 3.44 -8.41 -5.02
CA ILE A 171 2.09 -8.97 -5.08
C ILE A 171 1.04 -7.88 -4.89
N TRP A 172 1.30 -6.90 -4.02
CA TRP A 172 0.39 -5.77 -3.83
C TRP A 172 0.27 -4.95 -5.11
N ILE A 173 1.38 -4.53 -5.72
CA ILE A 173 1.38 -3.78 -6.98
C ILE A 173 0.64 -4.53 -8.10
N ILE A 174 0.85 -5.84 -8.22
CA ILE A 174 0.15 -6.65 -9.22
C ILE A 174 -1.35 -6.71 -8.88
N SER A 175 -1.68 -6.94 -7.62
CA SER A 175 -3.07 -7.00 -7.19
C SER A 175 -3.81 -5.68 -7.37
N THR A 176 -3.14 -4.51 -7.27
CA THR A 176 -3.82 -3.23 -7.53
C THR A 176 -4.35 -3.13 -8.96
N GLN A 177 -3.69 -3.77 -9.93
CA GLN A 177 -4.13 -3.77 -11.33
C GLN A 177 -5.44 -4.53 -11.53
N ILE A 178 -5.80 -5.45 -10.64
CA ILE A 178 -7.07 -6.19 -10.71
C ILE A 178 -8.26 -5.30 -10.29
N PHE A 179 -7.99 -4.27 -9.48
CA PHE A 179 -9.00 -3.36 -8.92
C PHE A 179 -9.04 -1.98 -9.61
N LEU A 180 -8.15 -1.75 -10.57
CA LEU A 180 -8.17 -0.61 -11.49
C LEU A 180 -9.09 -0.91 -12.66
#